data_AF-A0A2N2RHV1-F1
#
_entry.id   AF-A0A2N2RHV1-F1
#
_cell.length_a   1.000
_cell.length_b   1.000
_cell.length_c   1.000
_cell.angle_alpha   90.00
_cell.angle_beta   90.00
_cell.angle_gamma   90.00
#
_symmetry.space_group_name_H-M   'P 1'
#
loop_
_entity.id
_entity.type
_entity.pdbx_description
1 polymer ?
#
loop_
_entity_poly.entity_id
_entity_poly.type
_entity_poly.pdbx_seq_one_letter_code
_entity_poly.pdbx_strand_id
1 'polypeptide(L)'
;MSDETIQPRGTSAHMPDLNWSQVRETVLMLELAAVQIESAMKDSDASVEVLTDSFTTMASYMRTISDTVQTLPDDGAVGLAKQNLSGVSEHVSGMVHQAIIAFQFYDKLVQRLAHVGISLGDLSDLVADSRRLFNPSEWCSLQNRIRTKYTTREEIAMFEAVMQGMPVQQAVDKFMADMKEKNDDIELF
;
A
#
# COMPACT_ATOMS: atom_id res chain seq x y z
N MET A 1 30.29 -17.18 13.87
CA MET A 1 29.60 -15.89 13.63
C MET A 1 30.08 -15.42 12.27
N SER A 2 29.31 -15.75 11.23
CA SER A 2 29.67 -15.43 9.85
C SER A 2 29.28 -13.98 9.62
N ASP A 3 30.27 -13.15 9.35
CA ASP A 3 30.11 -11.75 8.97
C ASP A 3 29.47 -11.73 7.57
N GLU A 4 28.14 -11.63 7.51
CA GLU A 4 27.43 -11.32 6.27
C GLU A 4 27.86 -9.92 5.85
N THR A 5 28.84 -9.88 4.96
CA THR A 5 29.21 -8.66 4.25
C THR A 5 28.02 -8.26 3.39
N ILE A 6 27.18 -7.38 3.94
CA ILE A 6 26.12 -6.68 3.21
C ILE A 6 26.85 -5.80 2.17
N GLN A 7 27.14 -6.37 1.01
CA GLN A 7 27.66 -5.59 -0.11
C GLN A 7 26.58 -4.61 -0.54
N PRO A 8 26.89 -3.30 -0.65
CA PRO A 8 25.94 -2.32 -1.17
C PRO A 8 25.63 -2.67 -2.63
N ARG A 9 24.41 -3.16 -2.88
CA ARG A 9 23.90 -3.44 -4.23
C ARG A 9 23.38 -2.14 -4.84
N GLY A 10 24.29 -1.31 -5.35
CA GLY A 10 23.95 -0.20 -6.24
C GLY A 10 23.57 -0.70 -7.65
N THR A 11 23.07 0.20 -8.51
CA THR A 11 22.75 -0.14 -9.90
C THR A 11 23.99 -0.57 -10.69
N SER A 12 23.94 -1.73 -11.34
CA SER A 12 24.96 -2.23 -12.27
C SER A 12 24.68 -1.86 -13.73
N ALA A 13 23.73 -0.94 -14.00
CA ALA A 13 23.34 -0.53 -15.35
C ALA A 13 24.51 -0.06 -16.24
N HIS A 14 25.67 0.24 -15.65
CA HIS A 14 26.88 0.69 -16.34
C HIS A 14 27.97 -0.39 -16.47
N MET A 15 27.77 -1.62 -15.98
CA MET A 15 28.72 -2.76 -16.11
C MET A 15 27.96 -4.09 -16.29
N PRO A 16 27.68 -4.52 -17.53
CA PRO A 16 26.92 -5.73 -17.79
C PRO A 16 27.79 -7.01 -17.63
N ASP A 17 27.27 -8.02 -16.92
CA ASP A 17 27.85 -9.35 -16.74
C ASP A 17 27.10 -10.45 -17.52
N LEU A 18 27.61 -11.69 -17.52
CA LEU A 18 27.35 -12.69 -18.59
C LEU A 18 26.11 -13.60 -18.41
N ASN A 19 25.25 -13.40 -17.39
CA ASN A 19 24.18 -14.35 -17.04
C ASN A 19 22.75 -13.88 -17.34
N TRP A 20 22.56 -13.14 -18.44
CA TRP A 20 21.27 -12.53 -18.78
C TRP A 20 20.12 -13.50 -19.09
N SER A 21 20.42 -14.74 -19.49
CA SER A 21 19.37 -15.78 -19.64
C SER A 21 18.72 -16.12 -18.31
N GLN A 22 19.53 -16.30 -17.25
CA GLN A 22 19.05 -16.60 -15.90
C GLN A 22 18.34 -15.39 -15.28
N VAL A 23 18.83 -14.18 -15.56
CA VAL A 23 18.16 -12.94 -15.13
C VAL A 23 16.79 -12.84 -15.79
N ARG A 24 16.68 -13.07 -17.10
CA ARG A 24 15.41 -13.07 -17.83
C ARG A 24 14.41 -14.08 -17.26
N GLU A 25 14.84 -15.32 -17.05
CA GLU A 25 13.98 -16.36 -16.46
C GLU A 25 13.52 -16.00 -15.04
N THR A 26 14.43 -15.45 -14.22
CA THR A 26 14.11 -15.02 -12.85
C THR A 26 13.12 -13.86 -12.84
N VAL A 27 13.32 -12.85 -13.69
CA VAL A 27 12.40 -11.70 -13.81
C VAL A 27 11.02 -12.17 -14.25
N LEU A 28 10.93 -13.09 -15.21
CA LEU A 28 9.66 -13.65 -15.67
C LEU A 28 8.94 -14.41 -14.54
N MET A 29 9.66 -15.18 -13.72
CA MET A 29 9.06 -15.86 -12.56
C MET A 29 8.59 -14.87 -11.48
N LEU A 30 9.34 -13.80 -11.24
CA LEU A 30 8.93 -12.75 -10.30
C LEU A 30 7.71 -11.99 -10.81
N GLU A 31 7.66 -11.68 -12.10
CA GLU A 31 6.50 -11.06 -12.75
C GLU A 31 5.26 -11.94 -12.58
N LEU A 32 5.36 -13.24 -12.89
CA LEU A 32 4.27 -14.19 -12.69
C LEU A 32 3.81 -14.23 -11.24
N ALA A 33 4.74 -14.31 -10.28
CA ALA A 33 4.40 -14.33 -8.86
C ALA A 33 3.68 -13.04 -8.42
N ALA A 34 4.14 -11.87 -8.88
CA ALA A 34 3.48 -10.60 -8.58
C ALA A 34 2.06 -10.54 -9.17
N VAL A 35 1.88 -10.95 -10.42
CA VAL A 35 0.56 -11.01 -11.08
C VAL A 35 -0.37 -12.01 -10.40
N GLN A 36 0.16 -13.13 -9.91
CA GLN A 36 -0.63 -14.12 -9.16
C GLN A 36 -1.12 -13.56 -7.82
N ILE A 37 -0.27 -12.87 -7.06
CA ILE A 37 -0.69 -12.22 -5.81
C ILE A 37 -1.70 -11.11 -6.12
N GLU A 38 -1.49 -10.32 -7.17
CA GLU A 38 -2.42 -9.27 -7.59
C GLU A 38 -3.80 -9.86 -7.94
N SER A 39 -3.81 -10.94 -8.71
CA SER A 39 -5.06 -11.61 -9.11
C SER A 39 -5.78 -12.19 -7.90
N ALA A 40 -5.05 -12.82 -6.97
CA ALA A 40 -5.63 -13.35 -5.73
C ALA A 40 -6.21 -12.25 -4.83
N MET A 41 -5.56 -11.08 -4.78
CA MET A 41 -6.09 -9.92 -4.07
C MET A 41 -7.32 -9.34 -4.79
N LYS A 42 -7.30 -9.22 -6.11
CA LYS A 42 -8.48 -8.75 -6.87
C LYS A 42 -9.68 -9.68 -6.74
N ASP A 43 -9.46 -10.98 -6.61
CA ASP A 43 -10.53 -11.94 -6.34
C ASP A 43 -11.22 -11.66 -4.98
N SER A 44 -10.50 -11.07 -4.01
CA SER A 44 -11.08 -10.58 -2.77
C SER A 44 -11.78 -9.21 -2.84
N ASP A 45 -11.68 -8.48 -3.96
CA ASP A 45 -12.30 -7.15 -4.11
C ASP A 45 -13.82 -7.21 -3.96
N ALA A 46 -14.48 -8.25 -4.48
CA ALA A 46 -15.92 -8.43 -4.33
C ALA A 46 -16.34 -8.57 -2.85
N SER A 47 -15.51 -9.18 -2.02
CA SER A 47 -15.77 -9.29 -0.58
C SER A 47 -15.51 -7.96 0.15
N VAL A 48 -14.52 -7.20 -0.29
CA VAL A 48 -14.17 -5.89 0.28
C VAL A 48 -15.19 -4.82 -0.10
N GLU A 49 -15.71 -4.84 -1.32
CA GLU A 49 -16.78 -3.95 -1.77
C GLU A 49 -18.04 -4.14 -0.91
N VAL A 50 -18.46 -5.39 -0.68
CA VAL A 50 -19.59 -5.72 0.22
C VAL A 50 -19.36 -5.21 1.64
N LEU A 51 -18.13 -5.31 2.16
CA LEU A 51 -17.79 -4.79 3.48
C LEU A 51 -17.87 -3.25 3.50
N THR A 52 -17.33 -2.58 2.48
CA THR A 52 -17.35 -1.12 2.35
C THR A 52 -18.79 -0.58 2.30
N ASP A 53 -19.65 -1.22 1.52
CA ASP A 53 -21.07 -0.90 1.44
C ASP A 53 -21.79 -1.16 2.78
N SER A 54 -21.46 -2.26 3.45
CA SER A 54 -22.01 -2.60 4.76
C SER A 54 -21.65 -1.55 5.81
N PHE A 55 -20.39 -1.11 5.86
CA PHE A 55 -19.94 -0.06 6.78
C PHE A 55 -20.54 1.30 6.45
N THR A 56 -20.64 1.67 5.17
CA THR A 56 -21.30 2.90 4.75
C THR A 56 -22.77 2.91 5.15
N THR A 57 -23.45 1.77 4.98
CA THR A 57 -24.85 1.58 5.41
C THR A 57 -24.96 1.65 6.93
N MET A 58 -24.05 1.02 7.68
CA MET A 58 -24.00 1.10 9.14
C MET A 58 -23.80 2.54 9.62
N ALA A 59 -22.92 3.32 9.00
CA ALA A 59 -22.74 4.74 9.32
C ALA A 59 -24.04 5.53 9.11
N SER A 60 -24.77 5.26 8.03
CA SER A 60 -26.07 5.89 7.75
C SER A 60 -27.13 5.53 8.81
N TYR A 61 -27.22 4.26 9.19
CA TYR A 61 -28.14 3.83 10.25
C TYR A 61 -27.75 4.42 11.61
N MET A 62 -26.45 4.47 11.94
CA MET A 62 -25.99 5.11 13.18
C MET A 62 -26.31 6.59 13.24
N ARG A 63 -26.19 7.32 12.12
CA ARG A 63 -26.63 8.71 12.04
C ARG A 63 -28.13 8.84 12.30
N THR A 64 -28.95 7.99 11.69
CA THR A 64 -30.40 7.98 11.89
C THR A 64 -30.79 7.67 13.34
N ILE A 65 -30.11 6.70 13.97
CA ILE A 65 -30.30 6.36 15.39
C ILE A 65 -29.90 7.53 16.28
N SER A 66 -28.74 8.15 16.02
CA SER A 66 -28.28 9.33 16.76
C SER A 66 -29.29 10.47 16.67
N ASP A 67 -29.76 10.81 15.47
CA ASP A 67 -30.78 11.83 15.25
C ASP A 67 -32.08 11.52 16.01
N THR A 68 -32.52 10.27 15.99
CA THR A 68 -33.73 9.83 16.71
C THR A 68 -33.53 9.94 18.23
N VAL A 69 -32.39 9.50 18.75
CA VAL A 69 -32.05 9.60 20.19
C VAL A 69 -32.02 11.06 20.63
N GLN A 70 -31.55 11.97 19.78
CA GLN A 70 -31.54 13.41 20.08
C GLN A 70 -32.95 14.00 20.25
N THR A 71 -33.99 13.41 19.64
CA THR A 71 -35.38 13.84 19.83
C THR A 71 -35.99 13.41 21.17
N LEU A 72 -35.33 12.53 21.93
CA LEU A 72 -35.83 12.08 23.22
C LEU A 72 -35.71 13.19 24.30
N PRO A 73 -36.63 13.23 25.28
CA PRO A 73 -36.55 14.14 26.42
C PRO A 73 -35.26 13.96 27.22
N ASP A 74 -34.73 15.07 27.75
CA ASP A 74 -33.51 15.09 28.57
C ASP A 74 -33.76 14.79 30.05
N ASP A 75 -35.02 14.69 30.47
CA ASP A 75 -35.41 14.55 31.87
C ASP A 75 -35.79 13.11 32.28
N GLY A 76 -35.61 12.83 33.57
CA GLY A 76 -35.96 11.56 34.19
C GLY A 76 -35.16 10.36 33.67
N ALA A 77 -35.77 9.17 33.75
CA ALA A 77 -35.15 7.92 33.30
C ALA A 77 -34.89 7.89 31.78
N VAL A 78 -35.65 8.67 31.00
CA VAL A 78 -35.51 8.76 29.54
C VAL A 78 -34.27 9.58 29.16
N GLY A 79 -33.97 10.66 29.88
CA GLY A 79 -32.73 11.43 29.70
C GLY A 79 -31.46 10.61 29.97
N LEU A 80 -31.46 9.76 31.00
CA LEU A 80 -30.36 8.82 31.28
C LEU A 80 -30.18 7.79 30.14
N ALA A 81 -31.29 7.25 29.61
CA ALA A 81 -31.25 6.34 28.49
C ALA A 81 -30.73 7.03 27.21
N LYS A 82 -31.15 8.27 26.96
CA LYS A 82 -30.66 9.11 25.86
C LYS A 82 -29.15 9.30 25.95
N GLN A 83 -28.61 9.69 27.11
CA GLN A 83 -27.18 9.91 27.28
C GLN A 83 -26.36 8.63 26.99
N ASN A 84 -26.81 7.47 27.50
CA ASN A 84 -26.16 6.19 27.24
C ASN A 84 -26.21 5.81 25.76
N LEU A 85 -27.38 5.94 25.12
CA LEU A 85 -27.55 5.58 23.70
C LEU A 85 -26.77 6.52 22.77
N SER A 86 -26.67 7.81 23.11
CA SER A 86 -25.84 8.76 22.37
C SER A 86 -24.36 8.35 22.42
N GLY A 87 -23.84 8.04 23.60
CA GLY A 87 -22.44 7.61 23.76
C GLY A 87 -22.13 6.31 23.00
N VAL A 88 -23.03 5.32 23.06
CA VAL A 88 -22.89 4.08 22.29
C VAL A 88 -22.93 4.35 20.78
N SER A 89 -23.87 5.18 20.31
CA SER A 89 -24.01 5.50 18.88
C SER A 89 -22.79 6.24 18.34
N GLU A 90 -22.22 7.16 19.12
CA GLU A 90 -20.99 7.87 18.78
C GLU A 90 -19.80 6.91 18.70
N HIS A 91 -19.66 6.01 19.67
CA HIS A 91 -18.61 5.00 19.66
C HIS A 91 -18.69 4.07 18.44
N VAL A 92 -19.89 3.55 18.12
CA VAL A 92 -20.08 2.70 16.93
C VAL A 92 -19.80 3.50 15.65
N SER A 93 -20.22 4.77 15.56
CA SER A 93 -19.90 5.63 14.42
C SER A 93 -18.38 5.79 14.24
N GLY A 94 -17.62 5.96 15.33
CA GLY A 94 -16.16 6.01 15.30
C GLY A 94 -15.53 4.71 14.80
N MET A 95 -16.00 3.56 15.30
CA MET A 95 -15.52 2.25 14.83
C MET A 95 -15.78 2.02 13.34
N VAL A 96 -16.96 2.42 12.84
CA VAL A 96 -17.30 2.32 11.42
C VAL A 96 -16.39 3.22 10.58
N HIS A 97 -16.12 4.45 11.04
CA HIS A 97 -15.19 5.35 10.36
C HIS A 97 -13.78 4.75 10.25
N GLN A 98 -13.27 4.18 11.35
CA GLN A 98 -11.96 3.54 11.37
C GLN A 98 -11.90 2.34 10.42
N ALA A 99 -12.97 1.54 10.35
CA ALA A 99 -13.05 0.44 9.39
C ALA A 99 -13.00 0.95 7.94
N ILE A 100 -13.70 2.04 7.61
CA ILE A 100 -13.65 2.66 6.28
C ILE A 100 -12.21 3.10 5.93
N ILE A 101 -11.50 3.73 6.86
CA ILE A 101 -10.08 4.10 6.66
C ILE A 101 -9.22 2.84 6.43
N ALA A 102 -9.46 1.77 7.20
CA ALA A 102 -8.75 0.49 7.03
C ALA A 102 -8.91 -0.09 5.60
N PHE A 103 -10.10 0.03 4.99
CA PHE A 103 -10.31 -0.41 3.61
C PHE A 103 -9.60 0.46 2.58
N GLN A 104 -9.42 1.75 2.82
CA GLN A 104 -8.61 2.60 1.94
C GLN A 104 -7.15 2.12 1.90
N PHE A 105 -6.62 1.56 3.00
CA PHE A 105 -5.31 0.94 3.00
C PHE A 105 -5.26 -0.35 2.18
N TYR A 106 -6.35 -1.13 2.18
CA TYR A 106 -6.47 -2.30 1.33
C TYR A 106 -6.44 -1.90 -0.16
N ASP A 107 -7.23 -0.92 -0.58
CA ASP A 107 -7.25 -0.45 -1.97
C ASP A 107 -5.86 0.04 -2.41
N LYS A 108 -5.19 0.78 -1.53
CA LYS A 108 -3.83 1.26 -1.77
C LYS A 108 -2.83 0.12 -1.88
N LEU A 109 -2.99 -0.96 -1.11
CA LEU A 109 -2.14 -2.15 -1.20
C LEU A 109 -2.33 -2.88 -2.54
N VAL A 110 -3.57 -3.07 -2.98
CA VAL A 110 -3.89 -3.67 -4.28
C VAL A 110 -3.27 -2.85 -5.42
N GLN A 111 -3.40 -1.51 -5.36
CA GLN A 111 -2.80 -0.62 -6.36
C GLN A 111 -1.27 -0.71 -6.40
N ARG A 112 -0.61 -0.72 -5.24
CA ARG A 112 0.84 -0.88 -5.14
C ARG A 112 1.31 -2.19 -5.77
N LEU A 113 0.58 -3.26 -5.55
CA LEU A 113 0.92 -4.56 -6.09
C LEU A 113 0.75 -4.61 -7.62
N ALA A 114 -0.31 -4.00 -8.15
CA ALA A 114 -0.47 -3.83 -9.60
C ALA A 114 0.70 -3.05 -10.22
N HIS A 115 1.16 -1.99 -9.55
CA HIS A 115 2.35 -1.25 -10.01
C HIS A 115 3.63 -2.11 -10.00
N VAL A 116 3.79 -3.01 -9.03
CA VAL A 116 4.90 -3.98 -8.99
C VAL A 116 4.82 -4.94 -10.16
N GLY A 117 3.64 -5.53 -10.44
CA GLY A 117 3.43 -6.42 -11.58
C GLY A 117 3.81 -5.76 -12.91
N ILE A 118 3.29 -4.57 -13.18
CA ILE A 118 3.63 -3.82 -14.41
C ILE A 118 5.13 -3.49 -14.47
N SER A 119 5.76 -3.13 -13.35
CA SER A 119 7.18 -2.79 -13.31
C SER A 119 8.08 -4.01 -13.56
N LEU A 120 7.67 -5.20 -13.12
CA LEU A 120 8.35 -6.44 -13.43
C LEU A 120 8.16 -6.83 -14.90
N GLY A 121 6.98 -6.60 -15.49
CA GLY A 121 6.77 -6.76 -16.94
C GLY A 121 7.63 -5.81 -17.78
N ASP A 122 7.68 -4.52 -17.41
CA ASP A 122 8.56 -3.53 -18.05
C ASP A 122 10.04 -3.96 -18.00
N LEU A 123 10.46 -4.59 -16.90
CA LEU A 123 11.81 -5.14 -16.73
C LEU A 123 12.01 -6.40 -17.58
N SER A 124 11.03 -7.31 -17.60
CA SER A 124 11.00 -8.55 -18.39
C SER A 124 11.18 -8.25 -19.87
N ASP A 125 10.45 -7.26 -20.38
CA ASP A 125 10.55 -6.79 -21.76
C ASP A 125 11.92 -6.18 -22.08
N LEU A 126 12.51 -5.43 -21.13
CA LEU A 126 13.83 -4.84 -21.32
C LEU A 126 14.92 -5.92 -21.39
N VAL A 127 14.89 -6.92 -20.49
CA VAL A 127 15.90 -7.98 -20.46
C VAL A 127 15.72 -9.02 -21.58
N ALA A 128 14.54 -9.10 -22.19
CA ALA A 128 14.28 -9.96 -23.34
C ALA A 128 14.90 -9.43 -24.65
N ASP A 129 15.16 -8.13 -24.77
CA ASP A 129 15.76 -7.52 -25.96
C ASP A 129 17.26 -7.26 -25.73
N SER A 130 18.12 -8.10 -26.32
CA SER A 130 19.58 -7.97 -26.20
C SER A 130 20.13 -6.63 -26.70
N ARG A 131 19.45 -5.92 -27.61
CA ARG A 131 19.92 -4.60 -28.07
C ARG A 131 19.67 -3.51 -27.03
N ARG A 132 18.51 -3.58 -26.37
CA ARG A 132 18.11 -2.62 -25.33
C ARG A 132 18.79 -2.90 -24.01
N LEU A 133 18.99 -4.18 -23.71
CA LEU A 133 19.64 -4.69 -22.51
C LEU A 133 21.02 -4.06 -22.25
N PHE A 134 21.84 -3.92 -23.29
CA PHE A 134 23.19 -3.32 -23.16
C PHE A 134 23.20 -1.79 -23.26
N ASN A 135 22.03 -1.14 -23.36
CA ASN A 135 21.92 0.30 -23.46
C ASN A 135 21.57 0.93 -22.10
N PRO A 136 22.49 1.66 -21.44
CA PRO A 136 22.22 2.31 -20.15
C PRO A 136 21.04 3.28 -20.18
N SER A 137 20.75 3.93 -21.32
CA SER A 137 19.62 4.87 -21.41
C SER A 137 18.26 4.18 -21.26
N GLU A 138 18.15 2.92 -21.69
CA GLU A 138 16.94 2.11 -21.53
C GLU A 138 16.68 1.79 -20.05
N TRP A 139 17.75 1.52 -19.29
CA TRP A 139 17.68 1.30 -17.85
C TRP A 139 17.28 2.57 -17.09
N CYS A 140 17.87 3.72 -17.42
CA CYS A 140 17.45 5.00 -16.85
C CYS A 140 15.97 5.30 -17.17
N SER A 141 15.54 4.98 -18.38
CA SER A 141 14.13 5.16 -18.79
C SER A 141 13.20 4.24 -18.01
N LEU A 142 13.58 2.98 -17.80
CA LEU A 142 12.84 2.03 -16.96
C LEU A 142 12.72 2.54 -15.52
N GLN A 143 13.83 2.96 -14.91
CA GLN A 143 13.83 3.52 -13.55
C GLN A 143 12.93 4.74 -13.45
N ASN A 144 12.93 5.63 -14.44
CA ASN A 144 12.03 6.77 -14.48
C ASN A 144 10.56 6.35 -14.61
N ARG A 145 10.23 5.35 -15.43
CA ARG A 145 8.86 4.82 -15.52
C ARG A 145 8.39 4.24 -14.20
N ILE A 146 9.22 3.43 -13.53
CA ILE A 146 8.91 2.86 -12.21
C ILE A 146 8.70 4.00 -11.21
N ARG A 147 9.60 5.00 -11.20
CA ARG A 147 9.52 6.17 -10.33
C ARG A 147 8.20 6.93 -10.49
N THR A 148 7.73 7.14 -11.72
CA THR A 148 6.48 7.88 -11.98
C THR A 148 5.21 7.15 -11.51
N LYS A 149 5.28 5.84 -11.24
CA LYS A 149 4.15 5.08 -10.69
C LYS A 149 3.98 5.26 -9.18
N TYR A 150 5.02 5.75 -8.48
CA TYR A 150 4.90 6.10 -7.08
C TYR A 150 4.15 7.41 -6.92
N THR A 151 3.14 7.40 -6.05
CA THR A 151 2.21 8.53 -5.90
C THR A 151 2.45 9.27 -4.59
N THR A 152 3.08 8.62 -3.61
CA THR A 152 3.38 9.25 -2.32
C THR A 152 4.83 9.72 -2.24
N ARG A 153 5.05 10.79 -1.47
CA ARG A 153 6.39 11.36 -1.26
C ARG A 153 7.32 10.35 -0.60
N GLU A 154 6.79 9.55 0.32
CA GLU A 154 7.53 8.53 1.07
C GLU A 154 7.99 7.42 0.12
N GLU A 155 7.14 6.98 -0.81
CA GLU A 155 7.49 5.95 -1.81
C GLU A 155 8.60 6.44 -2.74
N ILE A 156 8.50 7.69 -3.21
CA ILE A 156 9.52 8.32 -4.04
C ILE A 156 10.84 8.44 -3.27
N ALA A 157 10.80 8.89 -2.01
CA ALA A 157 11.99 9.03 -1.18
C ALA A 157 12.66 7.67 -0.90
N MET A 158 11.87 6.63 -0.64
CA MET A 158 12.37 5.26 -0.48
C MET A 158 13.06 4.78 -1.77
N PHE A 159 12.42 4.96 -2.92
CA PHE A 159 12.99 4.59 -4.22
C PHE A 159 14.30 5.34 -4.49
N GLU A 160 14.33 6.66 -4.27
CA GLU A 160 15.53 7.48 -4.43
C GLU A 160 16.67 7.04 -3.51
N ALA A 161 16.37 6.75 -2.24
CA ALA A 161 17.36 6.27 -1.29
C ALA A 161 18.01 4.97 -1.77
N VAL A 162 17.21 4.01 -2.25
CA VAL A 162 17.73 2.75 -2.80
C VAL A 162 18.56 3.02 -4.06
N MET A 163 18.10 3.89 -4.96
CA MET A 163 18.86 4.24 -6.17
C MET A 163 20.21 4.92 -5.84
N GLN A 164 20.31 5.63 -4.70
CA GLN A 164 21.53 6.25 -4.20
C GLN A 164 22.45 5.28 -3.43
N GLY A 165 22.07 4.00 -3.31
CA GLY A 165 22.88 2.95 -2.69
C GLY A 165 22.53 2.64 -1.23
N MET A 166 21.44 3.20 -0.69
CA MET A 166 20.90 2.76 0.60
C MET A 166 20.46 1.30 0.48
N PRO A 167 20.85 0.42 1.43
CA PRO A 167 20.34 -0.95 1.45
C PRO A 167 18.81 -0.97 1.49
N VAL A 168 18.19 -1.84 0.68
CA VAL A 168 16.72 -1.93 0.55
C VAL A 168 16.05 -2.08 1.91
N GLN A 169 16.56 -2.95 2.78
CA GLN A 169 15.98 -3.17 4.10
C GLN A 169 15.99 -1.89 4.95
N GLN A 170 17.08 -1.13 4.93
CA GLN A 170 17.18 0.13 5.68
C GLN A 170 16.22 1.20 5.12
N ALA A 171 16.07 1.26 3.80
CA ALA A 171 15.13 2.18 3.16
C ALA A 171 13.66 1.84 3.54
N VAL A 172 13.32 0.55 3.59
CA VAL A 172 12.01 0.07 4.01
C VAL A 172 11.78 0.33 5.51
N ASP A 173 12.76 0.05 6.37
CA ASP A 173 12.64 0.27 7.81
C ASP A 173 12.41 1.75 8.12
N LYS A 174 13.14 2.64 7.44
CA LYS A 174 12.93 4.09 7.54
C LYS A 174 11.53 4.50 7.06
N PHE A 175 11.09 3.99 5.90
CA PHE A 175 9.75 4.25 5.38
C PHE A 175 8.65 3.80 6.34
N MET A 176 8.80 2.62 6.95
CA MET A 176 7.85 2.09 7.92
C MET A 176 7.82 2.89 9.23
N ALA A 177 8.96 3.41 9.68
CA ALA A 177 9.03 4.31 10.83
C ALA A 177 8.29 5.63 10.55
N ASP A 178 8.56 6.26 9.40
CA ASP A 178 7.89 7.50 8.98
C ASP A 178 6.37 7.32 8.80
N MET A 179 5.91 6.14 8.35
CA MET A 179 4.48 5.84 8.24
C MET A 179 3.80 5.63 9.60
N LYS A 180 4.51 5.05 10.59
CA LYS A 180 3.97 4.85 11.93
C LYS A 180 3.78 6.17 12.68
N GLU A 181 4.77 7.07 12.62
CA GLU A 181 4.65 8.40 13.23
C GLU A 181 3.45 9.18 12.69
N LYS A 182 3.17 9.06 11.38
CA LYS A 182 2.01 9.70 10.76
C LYS A 182 0.66 9.08 11.13
N ASN A 183 0.63 7.80 11.50
CA ASN A 183 -0.61 7.13 11.88
C ASN A 183 -0.96 7.43 13.35
N ASP A 184 0.04 7.51 14.23
CA ASP A 184 -0.13 7.97 15.62
C ASP A 184 -0.66 9.41 15.69
N ASP A 185 -0.27 10.28 14.75
CA ASP A 185 -0.82 11.65 14.65
C ASP A 185 -2.31 11.68 14.25
N ILE A 186 -2.83 10.62 13.61
CA ILE A 186 -4.26 10.48 13.26
C ILE A 186 -5.05 9.87 14.43
N GLU A 187 -4.41 9.13 15.33
CA GLU A 187 -5.02 8.55 16.55
C GLU A 187 -5.14 9.54 17.73
N LEU A 188 -4.76 10.82 17.55
CA LEU A 188 -4.71 11.85 18.60
C LEU A 188 -5.83 12.92 18.50
N PHE A 189 -6.86 12.72 17.68
CA PHE A 189 -8.01 13.63 17.54
C PHE A 189 -9.36 12.92 17.69
#